data_AF-A0A7X6W435-F1
#
_entry.id   AF-A0A7X6W435-F1
#
_cell.length_a   1.000
_cell.length_b   1.000
_cell.length_c   1.000
_cell.angle_alpha   90.00
_cell.angle_beta   90.00
_cell.angle_gamma   90.00
#
_symmetry.space_group_name_H-M   'P 1'
#
loop_
_entity.id
_entity.type
_entity.pdbx_description
1 polymer ?
#
loop_
_entity_poly.entity_id
_entity_poly.type
_entity_poly.pdbx_seq_one_letter_code
_entity_poly.pdbx_strand_id
1 'polypeptide(L)'
;APWTLRRDRTREAWETRDLRKACAEYSGGLPEGSQFEDAEGQSALICPPGMAAEPVELRLPLAGYYALFARATANGCLIQAGEEELVRMVRPGEEVFVCATDLTASVVRVFAFDTFNTPRTGLASLRLVPVTRESVEAFRRETGNPPVPLTGVDDWAEYFHGPVRIAEDQFATIAGGQAELGLRTLAWSVGRSWVEYHSKLPQTTRFPCIPLAEARKLFDRADNYIGRITMQERYDPLECALGLRERFGLRVWGWLAMNRHYGPAYGGMFASRWFRENPQWHDWGKNAKAPLTSVVCYYFPEVRRERVAILKEVAERSPDGLVIGCCRQVPMLLYHPEMVAAFREETGIDPLKIDASNREEYERWIRWRADHFTEVLRLLRRELRALELERGRRIPVAVRVPSVGLFLNLAQGLDIEQ
;
A
#
# COMPACT_ATOMS: atom_id res chain seq x y z
N ALA A 1 20.72 6.62 16.33
CA ALA A 1 19.35 6.14 16.64
C ALA A 1 19.22 6.04 18.16
N PRO A 2 18.00 6.14 18.76
CA PRO A 2 17.83 6.13 20.21
C PRO A 2 18.04 4.74 20.86
N TRP A 3 18.17 3.69 20.04
CA TRP A 3 18.38 2.31 20.48
C TRP A 3 19.86 1.89 20.38
N THR A 4 20.28 0.91 21.18
CA THR A 4 21.66 0.39 21.19
C THR A 4 21.64 -1.14 21.26
N LEU A 5 22.35 -1.79 20.33
CA LEU A 5 22.66 -3.22 20.42
C LEU A 5 23.97 -3.42 21.17
N ARG A 6 24.00 -4.35 22.12
CA ARG A 6 25.19 -4.63 22.93
C ARG A 6 25.98 -5.75 22.27
N ARG A 7 27.20 -5.45 21.84
CA ARG A 7 28.12 -6.45 21.27
C ARG A 7 28.42 -7.52 22.31
N ASP A 8 28.27 -8.76 21.91
CA ASP A 8 28.79 -9.90 22.65
C ASP A 8 30.28 -10.07 22.29
N ARG A 9 31.16 -9.87 23.28
CA ARG A 9 32.61 -9.91 23.09
C ARG A 9 33.20 -11.31 23.18
N THR A 10 32.39 -12.31 23.53
CA THR A 10 32.83 -13.71 23.63
C THR A 10 32.88 -14.41 22.26
N ARG A 11 32.25 -13.81 21.25
CA ARG A 11 32.19 -14.30 19.87
C ARG A 11 32.86 -13.32 18.92
N GLU A 12 33.45 -13.85 17.85
CA GLU A 12 34.03 -13.04 16.78
C GLU A 12 32.95 -12.54 15.83
N ALA A 13 33.19 -11.38 15.22
CA ALA A 13 32.37 -10.90 14.12
C ALA A 13 32.74 -11.66 12.85
N TRP A 14 31.74 -11.91 12.00
CA TRP A 14 31.98 -12.44 10.67
C TRP A 14 31.81 -11.32 9.66
N GLU A 15 32.74 -11.19 8.72
CA GLU A 15 32.63 -10.20 7.65
C GLU A 15 33.25 -10.73 6.36
N THR A 16 32.69 -10.31 5.23
CA THR A 16 33.29 -10.56 3.93
C THR A 16 33.05 -9.39 2.97
N ARG A 17 34.08 -9.12 2.17
CA ARG A 17 34.03 -8.31 0.95
C ARG A 17 34.33 -9.14 -0.30
N ASP A 18 34.60 -10.43 -0.12
CA ASP A 18 34.83 -11.41 -1.18
C ASP A 18 33.66 -12.40 -1.17
N LEU A 19 32.58 -12.01 -1.84
CA LEU A 19 31.36 -12.82 -1.91
C LEU A 19 31.56 -14.06 -2.77
N ARG A 20 32.52 -14.07 -3.71
CA ARG A 20 32.89 -15.27 -4.46
C ARG A 20 33.42 -16.35 -3.53
N LYS A 21 34.39 -16.01 -2.69
CA LYS A 21 34.90 -16.94 -1.68
C LYS A 21 33.82 -17.36 -0.68
N ALA A 22 33.03 -16.41 -0.17
CA ALA A 22 31.96 -16.72 0.77
C ALA A 22 30.89 -17.64 0.17
N CYS A 23 30.50 -17.45 -1.09
CA CYS A 23 29.56 -18.33 -1.78
C CYS A 23 30.16 -19.73 -2.00
N ALA A 24 31.43 -19.83 -2.38
CA ALA A 24 32.10 -21.12 -2.56
C ALA A 24 32.18 -21.94 -1.26
N GLU A 25 32.30 -21.26 -0.12
CA GLU A 25 32.41 -21.90 1.19
C GLU A 25 31.06 -22.21 1.84
N TYR A 26 30.07 -21.33 1.68
CA TYR A 26 28.83 -21.35 2.47
C TYR A 26 27.53 -21.50 1.65
N SER A 27 27.59 -21.53 0.32
CA SER A 27 26.41 -21.77 -0.52
C SER A 27 26.33 -23.22 -0.98
N GLY A 28 25.10 -23.74 -1.12
CA GLY A 28 24.84 -25.05 -1.75
C GLY A 28 24.82 -25.00 -3.29
N GLY A 29 24.98 -23.81 -3.87
CA GLY A 29 24.90 -23.58 -5.32
C GLY A 29 24.44 -22.16 -5.63
N LEU A 30 24.78 -21.67 -6.82
CA LEU A 30 24.33 -20.36 -7.27
C LEU A 30 23.16 -20.50 -8.25
N PRO A 31 22.11 -19.67 -8.15
CA PRO A 31 21.09 -19.56 -9.19
C PRO A 31 21.72 -19.28 -10.56
N GLU A 32 21.12 -19.84 -11.61
CA GLU A 32 21.55 -19.63 -12.98
C GLU A 32 21.61 -18.14 -13.32
N GLY A 33 22.71 -17.70 -13.95
CA GLY A 33 22.92 -16.29 -14.31
C GLY A 33 23.50 -15.42 -13.20
N SER A 34 23.78 -15.96 -12.01
CA SER A 34 24.56 -15.26 -10.98
C SER A 34 25.97 -14.94 -11.49
N GLN A 35 26.47 -13.74 -11.19
CA GLN A 35 27.80 -13.28 -11.61
C GLN A 35 28.56 -12.68 -10.43
N PHE A 36 29.86 -12.49 -10.62
CA PHE A 36 30.72 -11.78 -9.67
C PHE A 36 31.43 -10.64 -10.38
N GLU A 37 31.46 -9.48 -9.73
CA GLU A 37 32.22 -8.31 -10.19
C GLU A 37 33.39 -8.09 -9.23
N ASP A 38 34.61 -8.26 -9.73
CA ASP A 38 35.83 -8.19 -8.94
C ASP A 38 36.48 -6.79 -9.04
N ALA A 39 36.88 -6.22 -7.91
CA ALA A 39 37.62 -4.96 -7.84
C ALA A 39 38.51 -4.92 -6.58
N GLU A 40 39.81 -4.65 -6.74
CA GLU A 40 40.76 -4.39 -5.63
C GLU A 40 40.66 -5.36 -4.43
N GLY A 41 40.68 -6.68 -4.70
CA GLY A 41 40.58 -7.70 -3.65
C GLY A 41 39.20 -7.85 -3.01
N GLN A 42 38.17 -7.26 -3.62
CA GLN A 42 36.76 -7.45 -3.30
C GLN A 42 36.08 -8.15 -4.48
N SER A 43 35.07 -8.96 -4.18
CA SER A 43 34.23 -9.63 -5.17
C SER A 43 32.78 -9.43 -4.80
N ALA A 44 32.05 -8.63 -5.56
CA ALA A 44 30.63 -8.37 -5.33
C ALA A 44 29.79 -9.44 -6.03
N LEU A 45 28.75 -9.92 -5.36
CA LEU A 45 27.77 -10.83 -5.94
C LEU A 45 26.75 -10.02 -6.75
N ILE A 46 26.57 -10.36 -8.02
CA ILE A 46 25.48 -9.87 -8.86
C ILE A 46 24.45 -10.99 -9.00
N CYS A 47 23.25 -10.73 -8.51
CA CYS A 47 22.15 -11.67 -8.58
C CYS A 47 21.57 -11.67 -10.01
N PRO A 48 21.04 -12.81 -10.49
CA PRO A 48 20.43 -12.88 -11.80
C PRO A 48 19.23 -11.93 -11.88
N PRO A 49 19.02 -11.23 -13.00
CA PRO A 49 17.90 -10.31 -13.14
C PRO A 49 16.57 -11.08 -13.08
N GLY A 50 15.57 -10.51 -12.42
CA GLY A 50 14.21 -11.03 -12.43
C GLY A 50 13.49 -10.86 -11.10
N MET A 51 12.24 -10.42 -11.17
CA MET A 51 11.41 -10.21 -9.97
C MET A 51 11.00 -11.51 -9.24
N ALA A 52 11.23 -12.67 -9.85
CA ALA A 52 10.93 -13.99 -9.31
C ALA A 52 12.18 -14.88 -9.26
N ALA A 53 13.38 -14.29 -9.33
CA ALA A 53 14.62 -15.04 -9.27
C ALA A 53 14.81 -15.71 -7.90
N GLU A 54 15.36 -16.93 -7.92
CA GLU A 54 15.76 -17.64 -6.71
C GLU A 54 16.89 -16.87 -6.00
N PRO A 55 16.92 -16.86 -4.66
CA PRO A 55 17.99 -16.21 -3.91
C PRO A 55 19.30 -16.97 -4.00
N VAL A 56 20.39 -16.24 -3.77
CA VAL A 56 21.64 -16.85 -3.29
C VAL A 56 21.51 -17.11 -1.80
N GLU A 57 21.69 -18.35 -1.38
CA GLU A 57 21.64 -18.77 0.03
C GLU A 57 23.05 -18.91 0.62
N LEU A 58 23.30 -18.25 1.75
CA LEU A 58 24.53 -18.38 2.53
C LEU A 58 24.23 -19.02 3.89
N ARG A 59 24.68 -20.26 4.09
CA ARG A 59 24.57 -21.01 5.34
C ARG A 59 25.84 -20.80 6.18
N LEU A 60 25.87 -19.68 6.89
CA LEU A 60 27.04 -19.29 7.68
C LEU A 60 27.10 -20.13 8.97
N PRO A 61 28.30 -20.54 9.44
CA PRO A 61 28.47 -21.34 10.65
C PRO A 61 28.36 -20.46 11.92
N LEU A 62 27.24 -19.76 12.07
CA LEU A 62 26.97 -18.83 13.15
C LEU A 62 26.08 -19.47 14.23
N ALA A 63 26.29 -19.02 15.48
CA ALA A 63 25.47 -19.42 16.62
C ALA A 63 25.15 -18.21 17.50
N GLY A 64 23.88 -18.06 17.83
CA GLY A 64 23.29 -16.99 18.62
C GLY A 64 22.91 -15.74 17.82
N TYR A 65 22.70 -14.64 18.53
CA TYR A 65 22.21 -13.39 17.95
C TYR A 65 23.31 -12.57 17.28
N TYR A 66 22.99 -12.00 16.11
CA TYR A 66 23.85 -11.12 15.32
C TYR A 66 23.08 -9.90 14.82
N ALA A 67 23.77 -8.76 14.78
CA ALA A 67 23.38 -7.59 14.03
C ALA A 67 23.97 -7.69 12.61
N LEU A 68 23.11 -7.72 11.60
CA LEU A 68 23.50 -7.82 10.20
C LEU A 68 23.63 -6.42 9.59
N PHE A 69 24.78 -6.15 9.01
CA PHE A 69 25.07 -5.00 8.20
C PHE A 69 25.42 -5.44 6.78
N ALA A 70 24.94 -4.69 5.79
CA ALA A 70 25.15 -5.02 4.39
C ALA A 70 25.41 -3.77 3.57
N ARG A 71 26.22 -3.92 2.54
CA ARG A 71 26.42 -2.92 1.50
C ARG A 71 26.05 -3.53 0.17
N ALA A 72 25.11 -2.92 -0.55
CA ALA A 72 24.73 -3.38 -1.87
C ALA A 72 25.66 -2.82 -2.96
N THR A 73 25.56 -3.38 -4.17
CA THR A 73 26.14 -2.78 -5.38
C THR A 73 25.37 -1.51 -5.77
N ALA A 74 25.76 -0.87 -6.89
CA ALA A 74 25.20 0.40 -7.36
C ALA A 74 23.66 0.42 -7.52
N ASN A 75 23.02 -0.76 -7.57
CA ASN A 75 21.61 -0.93 -7.84
C ASN A 75 20.80 -1.46 -6.66
N GLY A 76 21.44 -1.83 -5.55
CA GLY A 76 20.75 -2.39 -4.38
C GLY A 76 20.63 -3.91 -4.43
N CYS A 77 20.12 -4.52 -3.36
CA CYS A 77 19.62 -5.90 -3.34
C CYS A 77 18.53 -6.06 -2.27
N LEU A 78 17.88 -7.23 -2.22
CA LEU A 78 17.08 -7.62 -1.07
C LEU A 78 17.81 -8.68 -0.24
N ILE A 79 17.66 -8.62 1.09
CA ILE A 79 18.24 -9.58 2.02
C ILE A 79 17.19 -10.10 2.99
N GLN A 80 17.21 -11.39 3.26
CA GLN A 80 16.49 -12.02 4.37
C GLN A 80 17.49 -12.76 5.26
N ALA A 81 17.41 -12.62 6.58
CA ALA A 81 18.35 -13.21 7.51
C ALA A 81 17.66 -14.19 8.44
N GLY A 82 17.57 -15.46 8.06
CA GLY A 82 16.72 -16.46 8.72
C GLY A 82 15.38 -16.63 7.99
N GLU A 83 14.72 -17.77 8.23
CA GLU A 83 13.52 -18.16 7.49
C GLU A 83 12.28 -17.34 7.86
N GLU A 84 12.19 -16.94 9.13
CA GLU A 84 11.05 -16.20 9.67
C GLU A 84 11.19 -14.67 9.60
N GLU A 85 12.40 -14.19 9.30
CA GLU A 85 12.66 -12.76 9.19
C GLU A 85 12.13 -12.19 7.87
N LEU A 86 11.88 -10.89 7.86
CA LEU A 86 11.34 -10.20 6.70
C LEU A 86 12.42 -9.93 5.65
N VAL A 87 12.01 -9.82 4.40
CA VAL A 87 12.89 -9.42 3.31
C VAL A 87 13.11 -7.90 3.39
N ARG A 88 14.36 -7.44 3.23
CA ARG A 88 14.77 -6.05 3.41
C ARG A 88 15.51 -5.53 2.20
N MET A 89 15.13 -4.34 1.73
CA MET A 89 15.92 -3.62 0.74
C MET A 89 17.20 -3.07 1.37
N VAL A 90 18.33 -3.36 0.74
CA VAL A 90 19.61 -2.70 0.97
C VAL A 90 19.83 -1.74 -0.20
N ARG A 91 19.80 -0.44 0.10
CA ARG A 91 20.03 0.60 -0.93
C ARG A 91 21.51 0.65 -1.32
N PRO A 92 21.82 1.14 -2.54
CA PRO A 92 23.20 1.44 -2.92
C PRO A 92 23.85 2.44 -1.95
N GLY A 93 25.17 2.39 -1.83
CA GLY A 93 25.97 3.38 -1.11
C GLY A 93 26.70 2.78 0.10
N GLU A 94 26.54 3.40 1.26
CA GLU A 94 27.21 2.99 2.49
C GLU A 94 26.61 1.70 3.06
N GLU A 95 27.37 1.09 3.98
CA GLU A 95 26.91 -0.08 4.71
C GLU A 95 25.75 0.32 5.64
N VAL A 96 24.65 -0.44 5.58
CA VAL A 96 23.44 -0.18 6.37
C VAL A 96 23.13 -1.33 7.32
N PHE A 97 22.55 -1.00 8.46
CA PHE A 97 21.95 -1.98 9.36
C PHE A 97 20.68 -2.57 8.70
N VAL A 98 20.60 -3.90 8.64
CA VAL A 98 19.48 -4.62 8.01
C VAL A 98 18.51 -5.14 9.06
N CYS A 99 19.03 -5.90 10.02
CA CYS A 99 18.25 -6.48 11.11
C CYS A 99 19.17 -6.98 12.25
N ALA A 100 18.57 -7.37 13.37
CA ALA A 100 19.23 -8.14 14.41
C ALA A 100 18.34 -9.32 14.82
N THR A 101 18.90 -10.52 14.77
CA THR A 101 18.15 -11.77 14.96
C THR A 101 19.08 -12.93 15.35
N ASP A 102 18.50 -14.06 15.73
CA ASP A 102 19.22 -15.32 15.96
C ASP A 102 19.58 -15.97 14.63
N LEU A 103 20.87 -16.19 14.41
CA LEU A 103 21.39 -16.81 13.19
C LEU A 103 21.91 -18.23 13.42
N THR A 104 21.57 -18.85 14.54
CA THR A 104 21.92 -20.26 14.83
C THR A 104 21.36 -21.17 13.75
N ALA A 105 22.24 -21.79 12.97
CA ALA A 105 21.87 -22.67 11.85
C ALA A 105 20.91 -22.02 10.82
N SER A 106 20.89 -20.68 10.76
CA SER A 106 20.05 -19.92 9.85
C SER A 106 20.73 -19.69 8.50
N VAL A 107 19.95 -19.25 7.52
CA VAL A 107 20.41 -18.89 6.19
C VAL A 107 20.26 -17.39 5.94
N VAL A 108 21.28 -16.77 5.36
CA VAL A 108 21.17 -15.42 4.79
C VAL A 108 20.87 -15.55 3.32
N ARG A 109 19.72 -15.04 2.88
CA ARG A 109 19.30 -15.05 1.47
C ARG A 109 19.49 -13.69 0.85
N VAL A 110 20.08 -13.66 -0.34
CA VAL A 110 20.29 -12.46 -1.13
C VAL A 110 19.48 -12.61 -2.42
N PHE A 111 18.52 -11.72 -2.62
CA PHE A 111 17.66 -11.73 -3.80
C PHE A 111 18.03 -10.59 -4.73
N ALA A 112 17.91 -10.86 -6.03
CA ALA A 112 17.69 -9.80 -6.99
C ALA A 112 16.33 -9.16 -6.76
N PHE A 113 16.22 -7.91 -7.20
CA PHE A 113 14.95 -7.31 -7.53
C PHE A 113 15.06 -6.62 -8.88
N ASP A 114 13.93 -6.37 -9.50
CA ASP A 114 13.85 -5.55 -10.70
C ASP A 114 13.21 -4.20 -10.36
N THR A 115 13.85 -3.14 -10.84
CA THR A 115 13.21 -1.86 -11.12
C THR A 115 13.42 -1.64 -12.60
N PHE A 116 12.37 -1.33 -13.36
CA PHE A 116 12.23 -1.22 -14.83
C PHE A 116 13.44 -0.95 -15.75
N ASN A 117 14.58 -0.47 -15.25
CA ASN A 117 15.83 -0.24 -15.98
C ASN A 117 17.08 -0.58 -15.16
N THR A 118 17.02 -1.52 -14.21
CA THR A 118 18.10 -1.76 -13.26
C THR A 118 18.62 -3.19 -13.36
N PRO A 119 19.26 -3.55 -14.49
CA PRO A 119 19.98 -4.81 -14.57
C PRO A 119 21.11 -4.76 -13.53
N ARG A 120 21.35 -5.87 -12.82
CA ARG A 120 22.47 -6.08 -11.87
C ARG A 120 22.25 -5.53 -10.46
N THR A 121 21.23 -6.01 -9.77
CA THR A 121 21.13 -5.90 -8.31
C THR A 121 22.07 -6.90 -7.63
N GLY A 122 22.65 -6.54 -6.50
CA GLY A 122 23.73 -7.32 -5.91
C GLY A 122 24.22 -6.85 -4.54
N LEU A 123 25.09 -7.66 -3.97
CA LEU A 123 25.64 -7.51 -2.63
C LEU A 123 27.17 -7.33 -2.73
N ALA A 124 27.66 -6.22 -2.16
CA ALA A 124 29.07 -5.86 -2.17
C ALA A 124 29.81 -6.30 -0.90
N SER A 125 29.14 -6.30 0.26
CA SER A 125 29.72 -6.82 1.51
C SER A 125 28.66 -7.18 2.54
N LEU A 126 29.03 -8.10 3.43
CA LEU A 126 28.25 -8.45 4.62
C LEU A 126 29.14 -8.38 5.86
N ARG A 127 28.55 -7.90 6.95
CA ARG A 127 29.19 -7.87 8.26
C ARG A 127 28.16 -8.23 9.33
N LEU A 128 28.44 -9.29 10.07
CA LEU A 128 27.59 -9.83 11.13
C LEU A 128 28.32 -9.68 12.45
N VAL A 129 27.79 -8.80 13.30
CA VAL A 129 28.37 -8.51 14.61
C VAL A 129 27.59 -9.27 15.67
N PRO A 130 28.23 -10.14 16.48
CA PRO A 130 27.54 -10.86 17.54
C PRO A 130 27.04 -9.87 18.58
N VAL A 131 25.78 -10.02 18.95
CA VAL A 131 25.10 -9.17 19.94
C VAL A 131 24.41 -10.04 20.98
N THR A 132 24.17 -9.46 22.15
CA THR A 132 23.44 -10.14 23.23
C THR A 132 21.96 -10.22 22.89
N ARG A 133 21.34 -11.35 23.23
CA ARG A 133 19.90 -11.59 23.07
C ARG A 133 19.08 -10.49 23.73
N GLU A 134 19.45 -10.12 24.94
CA GLU A 134 18.76 -9.12 25.76
C GLU A 134 18.73 -7.76 25.05
N SER A 135 19.80 -7.40 24.34
CA SER A 135 19.85 -6.14 23.59
C SER A 135 19.00 -6.16 22.33
N VAL A 136 18.85 -7.31 21.66
CA VAL A 136 17.95 -7.46 20.51
C VAL A 136 16.49 -7.40 20.94
N GLU A 137 16.15 -8.09 22.05
CA GLU A 137 14.81 -8.03 22.64
C GLU A 137 14.46 -6.62 23.11
N ALA A 138 15.41 -5.91 23.74
CA ALA A 138 15.24 -4.51 24.12
C ALA A 138 15.02 -3.61 22.89
N PHE A 139 15.83 -3.77 21.84
CA PHE A 139 15.67 -3.05 20.57
C PHE A 139 14.28 -3.25 19.98
N ARG A 140 13.82 -4.51 19.83
CA ARG A 140 12.48 -4.82 19.29
C ARG A 140 11.35 -4.23 20.14
N ARG A 141 11.51 -4.24 21.47
CA ARG A 141 10.56 -3.64 22.40
C ARG A 141 10.52 -2.12 22.26
N GLU A 142 11.66 -1.46 22.12
CA GLU A 142 11.76 0.00 21.97
C GLU A 142 11.20 0.48 20.64
N THR A 143 11.50 -0.21 19.53
CA THR A 143 10.97 0.17 18.21
C THR A 143 9.52 -0.22 18.03
N GLY A 144 9.11 -1.35 18.60
CA GLY A 144 7.78 -1.94 18.38
C GLY A 144 6.68 -1.40 19.29
N ASN A 145 6.99 -0.55 20.27
CA ASN A 145 6.02 -0.01 21.24
C ASN A 145 6.11 1.52 21.33
N PRO A 146 5.65 2.24 20.29
CA PRO A 146 5.56 3.69 20.32
C PRO A 146 4.68 4.15 21.49
N PRO A 147 4.93 5.36 22.04
CA PRO A 147 4.21 5.86 23.21
C PRO A 147 2.72 6.12 22.93
N VAL A 148 2.33 6.17 21.66
CA VAL A 148 0.95 6.33 21.22
C VAL A 148 0.62 5.27 20.16
N PRO A 149 -0.64 4.79 20.10
CA PRO A 149 -1.06 3.89 19.02
C PRO A 149 -0.85 4.54 17.64
N LEU A 150 -0.16 3.83 16.76
CA LEU A 150 0.07 4.26 15.38
C LEU A 150 -0.76 3.43 14.40
N THR A 151 -1.24 4.11 13.36
CA THR A 151 -1.95 3.50 12.22
C THR A 151 -1.15 3.75 10.96
N GLY A 152 -0.82 2.66 10.27
CA GLY A 152 -0.21 2.68 8.95
C GLY A 152 -1.26 2.83 7.87
N VAL A 153 -0.88 3.51 6.79
CA VAL A 153 -1.67 3.56 5.57
C VAL A 153 -0.84 2.95 4.48
N ASP A 154 -1.35 1.87 3.93
CA ASP A 154 -0.74 1.17 2.83
C ASP A 154 -1.45 1.56 1.56
N ASP A 155 -0.88 2.55 0.87
CA ASP A 155 -1.44 3.01 -0.40
C ASP A 155 -1.12 2.01 -1.48
N TRP A 156 -2.02 1.89 -2.45
CA TRP A 156 -1.85 0.99 -3.58
C TRP A 156 -0.41 1.02 -4.14
N ALA A 157 0.22 2.20 -4.25
CA ALA A 157 1.54 2.40 -4.84
C ALA A 157 2.63 1.62 -4.10
N GLU A 158 2.52 1.49 -2.78
CA GLU A 158 3.51 0.86 -1.90
C GLU A 158 3.68 -0.64 -2.17
N TYR A 159 2.62 -1.32 -2.62
CA TYR A 159 2.67 -2.77 -2.82
C TYR A 159 3.71 -3.23 -3.83
N PHE A 160 3.92 -2.46 -4.91
CA PHE A 160 4.63 -2.92 -6.12
C PHE A 160 5.26 -1.77 -6.94
N HIS A 161 5.63 -0.66 -6.30
CA HIS A 161 6.37 0.42 -6.95
C HIS A 161 7.77 0.51 -6.33
N GLY A 162 8.81 0.47 -7.18
CA GLY A 162 10.20 0.38 -6.72
C GLY A 162 10.75 -1.05 -6.86
N PRO A 163 11.69 -1.48 -6.01
CA PRO A 163 12.21 -2.85 -5.96
C PRO A 163 11.08 -3.86 -5.79
N VAL A 164 10.66 -4.52 -6.87
CA VAL A 164 9.56 -5.49 -6.80
C VAL A 164 10.10 -6.90 -6.75
N ARG A 165 9.64 -7.66 -5.75
CA ARG A 165 9.69 -9.11 -5.73
C ARG A 165 8.28 -9.65 -5.89
N ILE A 166 8.07 -10.53 -6.87
CA ILE A 166 6.79 -11.16 -7.17
C ILE A 166 6.68 -12.47 -6.39
N ALA A 167 6.66 -12.36 -5.06
CA ALA A 167 6.50 -13.48 -4.14
C ALA A 167 5.53 -13.09 -3.01
N GLU A 168 4.86 -14.09 -2.42
CA GLU A 168 3.83 -13.88 -1.39
C GLU A 168 4.39 -13.20 -0.12
N ASP A 169 5.64 -13.48 0.25
CA ASP A 169 6.31 -12.86 1.40
C ASP A 169 6.57 -11.35 1.25
N GLN A 170 6.34 -10.78 0.06
CA GLN A 170 6.27 -9.33 -0.12
C GLN A 170 5.15 -8.72 0.76
N PHE A 171 4.01 -9.40 0.90
CA PHE A 171 2.93 -8.95 1.78
C PHE A 171 3.37 -8.97 3.25
N ALA A 172 4.13 -9.99 3.65
CA ALA A 172 4.71 -10.09 4.98
C ALA A 172 5.73 -8.99 5.25
N THR A 173 6.54 -8.63 4.26
CA THR A 173 7.52 -7.54 4.36
C THR A 173 6.83 -6.20 4.61
N ILE A 174 5.74 -5.92 3.90
CA ILE A 174 4.98 -4.67 4.04
C ILE A 174 4.26 -4.60 5.39
N ALA A 175 3.51 -5.65 5.74
CA ALA A 175 2.74 -5.69 6.97
C ALA A 175 3.65 -5.78 8.21
N GLY A 176 4.60 -6.70 8.19
CA GLY A 176 5.52 -6.95 9.29
C GLY A 176 6.51 -5.79 9.52
N GLY A 177 6.98 -5.12 8.47
CA GLY A 177 7.87 -3.96 8.63
C GLY A 177 7.19 -2.81 9.37
N GLN A 178 5.88 -2.61 9.14
CA GLN A 178 5.08 -1.66 9.91
C GLN A 178 4.86 -2.14 11.35
N ALA A 179 4.63 -3.44 11.54
CA ALA A 179 4.46 -4.02 12.88
C ALA A 179 5.73 -3.88 13.75
N GLU A 180 6.92 -4.03 13.20
CA GLU A 180 8.18 -3.84 13.95
C GLU A 180 8.40 -2.44 14.49
N LEU A 181 7.74 -1.44 13.88
CA LEU A 181 7.72 -0.04 14.30
C LEU A 181 6.51 0.30 15.19
N GLY A 182 5.71 -0.71 15.55
CA GLY A 182 4.57 -0.56 16.43
C GLY A 182 3.28 -0.06 15.78
N LEU A 183 3.21 -0.03 14.45
CA LEU A 183 1.97 0.28 13.74
C LEU A 183 1.09 -0.96 13.80
N ARG A 184 0.14 -0.98 14.74
CA ARG A 184 -0.75 -2.14 15.01
C ARG A 184 -2.04 -2.12 14.21
N THR A 185 -2.29 -1.06 13.46
CA THR A 185 -3.45 -0.93 12.57
C THR A 185 -2.96 -0.59 11.18
N LEU A 186 -3.34 -1.40 10.20
CA LEU A 186 -2.94 -1.24 8.81
C LEU A 186 -4.18 -0.93 7.98
N ALA A 187 -4.27 0.31 7.49
CA ALA A 187 -5.27 0.66 6.49
C ALA A 187 -4.80 0.17 5.12
N TRP A 188 -5.24 -1.01 4.73
CA TRP A 188 -4.87 -1.70 3.49
C TRP A 188 -5.73 -1.21 2.33
N SER A 189 -5.11 -0.66 1.28
CA SER A 189 -5.84 -0.22 0.09
C SER A 189 -6.58 -1.40 -0.56
N VAL A 190 -7.90 -1.24 -0.72
CA VAL A 190 -8.78 -2.22 -1.38
C VAL A 190 -9.25 -1.75 -2.75
N GLY A 191 -9.05 -0.47 -3.06
CA GLY A 191 -9.44 0.06 -4.37
C GLY A 191 -9.66 1.56 -4.44
N ARG A 192 -10.09 1.95 -5.63
CA ARG A 192 -10.36 3.31 -6.13
C ARG A 192 -11.47 3.23 -7.19
N SER A 193 -11.23 3.70 -8.42
CA SER A 193 -12.05 3.33 -9.59
C SER A 193 -12.20 1.81 -9.72
N TRP A 194 -11.11 1.08 -9.47
CA TRP A 194 -10.96 -0.37 -9.53
C TRP A 194 -10.84 -0.98 -8.14
N VAL A 195 -10.85 -2.30 -8.05
CA VAL A 195 -10.53 -3.06 -6.83
C VAL A 195 -9.15 -3.71 -6.91
N GLU A 196 -8.50 -3.86 -5.77
CA GLU A 196 -7.13 -4.39 -5.65
C GLU A 196 -7.08 -5.84 -5.12
N TYR A 197 -8.26 -6.45 -4.98
CA TYR A 197 -8.48 -7.82 -4.50
C TYR A 197 -9.38 -8.58 -5.48
N HIS A 198 -9.58 -9.89 -5.28
CA HIS A 198 -10.36 -10.73 -6.20
C HIS A 198 -11.85 -10.63 -5.86
N SER A 199 -12.44 -9.49 -6.20
CA SER A 199 -13.87 -9.20 -6.04
C SER A 199 -14.76 -10.17 -6.82
N LYS A 200 -15.94 -10.45 -6.24
CA LYS A 200 -17.05 -11.20 -6.82
C LYS A 200 -18.14 -10.27 -7.36
N LEU A 201 -18.06 -8.95 -7.10
CA LEU A 201 -19.04 -7.98 -7.58
C LEU A 201 -18.94 -7.80 -9.11
N PRO A 202 -20.02 -8.05 -9.87
CA PRO A 202 -19.97 -8.08 -11.35
C PRO A 202 -19.64 -6.74 -11.99
N GLN A 203 -19.97 -5.64 -11.30
CA GLN A 203 -19.75 -4.27 -11.77
C GLN A 203 -18.32 -3.78 -11.51
N THR A 204 -17.57 -4.43 -10.62
CA THR A 204 -16.21 -4.01 -10.31
C THR A 204 -15.24 -4.41 -11.41
N THR A 205 -14.12 -3.69 -11.49
CA THR A 205 -13.00 -4.03 -12.36
C THR A 205 -11.77 -4.18 -11.48
N ARG A 206 -11.07 -5.31 -11.57
CA ARG A 206 -9.76 -5.46 -10.92
C ARG A 206 -8.71 -4.73 -11.73
N PHE A 207 -7.70 -4.14 -11.08
CA PHE A 207 -6.56 -3.60 -11.81
C PHE A 207 -5.78 -4.74 -12.52
N PRO A 208 -5.23 -4.51 -13.73
CA PRO A 208 -5.41 -3.33 -14.57
C PRO A 208 -6.79 -3.29 -15.24
N CYS A 209 -7.37 -2.10 -15.43
CA CYS A 209 -8.72 -1.97 -15.99
C CYS A 209 -8.84 -2.25 -17.49
N ILE A 210 -7.71 -2.40 -18.17
CA ILE A 210 -7.57 -2.84 -19.55
C ILE A 210 -6.36 -3.78 -19.65
N PRO A 211 -6.29 -4.65 -20.68
CA PRO A 211 -5.14 -5.51 -20.90
C PRO A 211 -3.83 -4.71 -21.01
N LEU A 212 -2.73 -5.23 -20.46
CA LEU A 212 -1.42 -4.56 -20.50
C LEU A 212 -0.97 -4.26 -21.94
N ALA A 213 -1.24 -5.18 -22.89
CA ALA A 213 -0.93 -4.99 -24.30
C ALA A 213 -1.68 -3.80 -24.93
N GLU A 214 -2.87 -3.48 -24.44
CA GLU A 214 -3.62 -2.28 -24.85
C GLU A 214 -3.05 -1.03 -24.17
N ALA A 215 -2.79 -1.10 -22.86
CA ALA A 215 -2.19 0.00 -22.10
C ALA A 215 -0.84 0.45 -22.72
N ARG A 216 0.00 -0.49 -23.18
CA ARG A 216 1.28 -0.20 -23.87
C ARG A 216 1.12 0.67 -25.12
N LYS A 217 -0.03 0.61 -25.81
CA LYS A 217 -0.29 1.44 -27.00
C LYS A 217 -0.69 2.87 -26.63
N LEU A 218 -1.18 3.07 -25.41
CA LEU A 218 -1.80 4.33 -24.96
C LEU A 218 -0.96 5.05 -23.90
N PHE A 219 0.03 4.37 -23.33
CA PHE A 219 0.82 4.86 -22.22
C PHE A 219 2.21 4.21 -22.17
N ASP A 220 3.23 4.99 -22.51
CA ASP A 220 4.63 4.54 -22.64
C ASP A 220 5.23 3.92 -21.37
N ARG A 221 4.66 4.24 -20.20
CA ARG A 221 5.09 3.69 -18.90
C ARG A 221 4.15 2.60 -18.37
N ALA A 222 3.35 1.97 -19.24
CA ALA A 222 2.47 0.87 -18.85
C ALA A 222 3.24 -0.29 -18.24
N ASP A 223 4.46 -0.56 -18.74
CA ASP A 223 5.30 -1.62 -18.22
C ASP A 223 5.60 -1.42 -16.75
N ASN A 224 5.68 -0.18 -16.24
CA ASN A 224 5.95 0.15 -14.83
C ASN A 224 5.03 -0.56 -13.80
N TYR A 225 3.97 -1.22 -14.27
CA TYR A 225 2.98 -1.92 -13.49
C TYR A 225 3.01 -3.45 -13.66
N ILE A 226 3.92 -4.04 -14.44
CA ILE A 226 3.93 -5.50 -14.69
C ILE A 226 4.05 -6.32 -13.40
N GLY A 227 4.90 -5.90 -12.45
CA GLY A 227 5.04 -6.57 -11.16
C GLY A 227 3.75 -6.55 -10.36
N ARG A 228 3.03 -5.42 -10.37
CA ARG A 228 1.71 -5.28 -9.75
C ARG A 228 0.67 -6.18 -10.39
N ILE A 229 0.59 -6.14 -11.72
CA ILE A 229 -0.37 -6.92 -12.50
C ILE A 229 -0.15 -8.41 -12.18
N THR A 230 1.10 -8.86 -12.23
CA THR A 230 1.47 -10.25 -11.93
C THR A 230 1.10 -10.63 -10.50
N MET A 231 1.38 -9.77 -9.51
CA MET A 231 1.04 -10.05 -8.12
C MET A 231 -0.46 -10.12 -7.88
N GLN A 232 -1.25 -9.25 -8.50
CA GLN A 232 -2.72 -9.27 -8.40
C GLN A 232 -3.36 -10.41 -9.18
N GLU A 233 -2.71 -10.93 -10.22
CA GLU A 233 -3.16 -12.14 -10.91
C GLU A 233 -2.92 -13.39 -10.06
N ARG A 234 -1.76 -13.47 -9.40
CA ARG A 234 -1.34 -14.65 -8.62
C ARG A 234 -1.96 -14.73 -7.23
N TYR A 235 -2.12 -13.59 -6.57
CA TYR A 235 -2.54 -13.51 -5.17
C TYR A 235 -3.76 -12.60 -5.04
N ASP A 236 -4.59 -12.84 -4.02
CA ASP A 236 -5.56 -11.87 -3.53
C ASP A 236 -4.90 -11.04 -2.42
N PRO A 237 -4.48 -9.79 -2.68
CA PRO A 237 -3.72 -8.99 -1.71
C PRO A 237 -4.47 -8.75 -0.39
N LEU A 238 -5.80 -8.64 -0.42
CA LEU A 238 -6.58 -8.43 0.80
C LEU A 238 -6.59 -9.71 1.65
N GLU A 239 -6.77 -10.88 1.05
CA GLU A 239 -6.68 -12.16 1.77
C GLU A 239 -5.28 -12.38 2.34
N CYS A 240 -4.23 -12.12 1.56
CA CYS A 240 -2.84 -12.19 2.05
C CYS A 240 -2.62 -11.27 3.26
N ALA A 241 -3.09 -10.02 3.22
CA ALA A 241 -2.97 -9.11 4.36
C ALA A 241 -3.76 -9.60 5.59
N LEU A 242 -4.98 -10.10 5.40
CA LEU A 242 -5.81 -10.62 6.49
C LEU A 242 -5.20 -11.87 7.15
N GLY A 243 -4.51 -12.71 6.37
CA GLY A 243 -3.80 -13.89 6.86
C GLY A 243 -2.57 -13.57 7.73
N LEU A 244 -2.05 -12.35 7.66
CA LEU A 244 -0.85 -11.92 8.41
C LEU A 244 -1.16 -11.30 9.78
N ARG A 245 -2.45 -11.18 10.13
CA ARG A 245 -2.90 -10.54 11.38
C ARG A 245 -2.31 -11.18 12.63
N GLU A 246 -2.42 -12.50 12.75
CA GLU A 246 -1.95 -13.23 13.93
C GLU A 246 -0.42 -13.21 14.00
N ARG A 247 0.26 -13.46 12.88
CA ARG A 247 1.73 -13.47 12.79
C ARG A 247 2.35 -12.17 13.30
N PHE A 248 1.74 -11.02 12.99
CA PHE A 248 2.30 -9.71 13.33
C PHE A 248 1.52 -8.93 14.38
N GLY A 249 0.47 -9.51 14.97
CA GLY A 249 -0.42 -8.82 15.91
C GLY A 249 -1.06 -7.56 15.32
N LEU A 250 -1.45 -7.62 14.04
CA LEU A 250 -2.02 -6.49 13.30
C LEU A 250 -3.55 -6.52 13.30
N ARG A 251 -4.13 -5.32 13.26
CA ARG A 251 -5.50 -5.09 12.81
C ARG A 251 -5.47 -4.61 11.36
N VAL A 252 -6.20 -5.26 10.47
CA VAL A 252 -6.26 -4.90 9.05
C VAL A 252 -7.59 -4.22 8.76
N TRP A 253 -7.52 -2.99 8.27
CA TRP A 253 -8.69 -2.18 7.92
C TRP A 253 -8.72 -1.97 6.41
N GLY A 254 -9.81 -2.36 5.75
CA GLY A 254 -9.95 -2.17 4.31
C GLY A 254 -10.17 -0.70 3.97
N TRP A 255 -9.32 -0.12 3.11
CA TRP A 255 -9.31 1.30 2.77
C TRP A 255 -9.70 1.54 1.31
N LEU A 256 -10.86 2.17 1.07
CA LEU A 256 -11.34 2.54 -0.26
C LEU A 256 -11.13 4.03 -0.51
N ALA A 257 -10.49 4.41 -1.63
CA ALA A 257 -10.49 5.80 -2.09
C ALA A 257 -11.83 6.13 -2.76
N MET A 258 -12.51 7.16 -2.27
CA MET A 258 -13.92 7.34 -2.59
C MET A 258 -14.20 7.92 -3.97
N ASN A 259 -13.38 8.85 -4.49
CA ASN A 259 -13.72 9.53 -5.75
C ASN A 259 -12.59 9.54 -6.79
N ARG A 260 -11.61 8.63 -6.69
CA ARG A 260 -10.45 8.60 -7.58
C ARG A 260 -10.64 7.70 -8.79
N HIS A 261 -11.12 8.24 -9.91
CA HIS A 261 -11.46 7.44 -11.10
C HIS A 261 -10.50 7.54 -12.30
N TYR A 262 -9.54 8.48 -12.29
CA TYR A 262 -8.45 8.68 -13.25
C TYR A 262 -8.83 8.99 -14.71
N GLY A 263 -9.97 8.54 -15.21
CA GLY A 263 -10.39 8.83 -16.57
C GLY A 263 -9.43 8.30 -17.64
N PRO A 264 -9.16 9.08 -18.70
CA PRO A 264 -8.26 8.65 -19.78
C PRO A 264 -6.79 8.64 -19.38
N ALA A 265 -6.43 9.12 -18.18
CA ALA A 265 -5.05 9.15 -17.74
C ALA A 265 -4.43 7.74 -17.72
N TYR A 266 -3.12 7.66 -17.98
CA TYR A 266 -2.36 6.40 -18.02
C TYR A 266 -2.96 5.38 -19.00
N GLY A 267 -3.48 5.85 -20.13
CA GLY A 267 -4.09 5.01 -21.15
C GLY A 267 -5.38 4.31 -20.70
N GLY A 268 -6.04 4.79 -19.64
CA GLY A 268 -7.29 4.19 -19.13
C GLY A 268 -7.09 2.97 -18.22
N MET A 269 -5.84 2.57 -17.93
CA MET A 269 -5.53 1.42 -17.08
C MET A 269 -6.04 1.54 -15.63
N PHE A 270 -6.39 2.76 -15.22
CA PHE A 270 -6.91 3.12 -13.90
C PHE A 270 -8.40 3.51 -13.91
N ALA A 271 -9.10 3.37 -15.03
CA ALA A 271 -10.52 3.69 -15.13
C ALA A 271 -11.34 2.42 -15.25
N SER A 272 -12.10 2.07 -14.21
CA SER A 272 -12.94 0.88 -14.25
C SER A 272 -13.97 0.94 -15.37
N ARG A 273 -14.43 -0.25 -15.78
CA ARG A 273 -15.52 -0.36 -16.75
C ARG A 273 -16.76 0.40 -16.29
N TRP A 274 -17.16 0.22 -15.02
CA TRP A 274 -18.28 0.95 -14.41
C TRP A 274 -18.15 2.46 -14.58
N PHE A 275 -16.97 3.03 -14.33
CA PHE A 275 -16.77 4.48 -14.50
C PHE A 275 -16.86 4.92 -15.97
N ARG A 276 -16.29 4.14 -16.90
CA ARG A 276 -16.28 4.45 -18.35
C ARG A 276 -17.65 4.34 -18.99
N GLU A 277 -18.44 3.36 -18.58
CA GLU A 277 -19.78 3.09 -19.13
C GLU A 277 -20.87 4.01 -18.57
N ASN A 278 -20.55 4.82 -17.55
CA ASN A 278 -21.52 5.70 -16.90
C ASN A 278 -21.10 7.18 -16.90
N PRO A 279 -20.90 7.80 -18.07
CA PRO A 279 -20.54 9.23 -18.17
C PRO A 279 -21.62 10.18 -17.65
N GLN A 280 -22.88 9.73 -17.59
CA GLN A 280 -23.99 10.52 -17.04
C GLN A 280 -23.86 10.82 -15.54
N TRP A 281 -22.96 10.14 -14.83
CA TRP A 281 -22.71 10.39 -13.40
C TRP A 281 -21.42 11.18 -13.14
N HIS A 282 -20.69 11.58 -14.17
CA HIS A 282 -19.44 12.35 -14.00
C HIS A 282 -19.73 13.73 -13.43
N ASP A 283 -18.97 14.15 -12.42
CA ASP A 283 -19.23 15.43 -11.73
C ASP A 283 -18.87 16.65 -12.60
N TRP A 284 -19.38 17.82 -12.25
CA TRP A 284 -19.16 19.05 -13.01
C TRP A 284 -18.57 20.15 -12.14
N GLY A 285 -17.58 20.86 -12.66
CA GLY A 285 -17.12 22.10 -12.05
C GLY A 285 -18.20 23.19 -12.11
N LYS A 286 -18.09 24.20 -11.23
CA LYS A 286 -18.98 25.36 -11.27
C LYS A 286 -18.89 26.05 -12.64
N ASN A 287 -20.01 26.27 -13.31
CA ASN A 287 -20.08 26.89 -14.64
C ASN A 287 -19.29 26.15 -15.74
N ALA A 288 -18.99 24.85 -15.54
CA ALA A 288 -18.26 24.07 -16.52
C ALA A 288 -19.11 23.81 -17.79
N LYS A 289 -18.45 23.79 -18.95
CA LYS A 289 -19.09 23.46 -20.24
C LYS A 289 -19.15 21.96 -20.53
N ALA A 290 -18.42 21.16 -19.77
CA ALA A 290 -18.29 19.72 -19.93
C ALA A 290 -18.06 19.06 -18.54
N PRO A 291 -18.40 17.76 -18.38
CA PRO A 291 -18.15 17.03 -17.15
C PRO A 291 -16.65 16.82 -16.91
N LEU A 292 -16.30 16.61 -15.64
CA LEU A 292 -14.97 16.18 -15.21
C LEU A 292 -14.77 14.71 -15.54
N THR A 293 -13.63 14.38 -16.12
CA THR A 293 -13.38 13.03 -16.64
C THR A 293 -12.75 12.07 -15.64
N SER A 294 -12.67 12.43 -14.34
CA SER A 294 -11.94 11.61 -13.35
C SER A 294 -12.63 11.44 -11.99
N VAL A 295 -13.85 11.94 -11.86
CA VAL A 295 -14.65 11.93 -10.61
C VAL A 295 -16.12 11.71 -10.95
N VAL A 296 -16.88 11.16 -10.01
CA VAL A 296 -18.33 10.98 -10.12
C VAL A 296 -19.07 11.83 -9.09
N CYS A 297 -20.35 12.09 -9.36
CA CYS A 297 -21.22 12.87 -8.48
C CYS A 297 -22.02 11.96 -7.54
N TYR A 298 -21.84 12.13 -6.24
CA TYR A 298 -22.56 11.37 -5.21
C TYR A 298 -24.05 11.72 -5.06
N TYR A 299 -24.56 12.69 -5.84
CA TYR A 299 -25.99 12.99 -5.96
C TYR A 299 -26.79 11.76 -6.41
N PHE A 300 -26.22 10.98 -7.33
CA PHE A 300 -26.86 9.79 -7.89
C PHE A 300 -26.83 8.61 -6.92
N PRO A 301 -27.98 7.99 -6.61
CA PRO A 301 -28.02 6.84 -5.71
C PRO A 301 -27.25 5.62 -6.26
N GLU A 302 -27.10 5.49 -7.57
CA GLU A 302 -26.29 4.46 -8.23
C GLU A 302 -24.82 4.55 -7.84
N VAL A 303 -24.26 5.76 -7.82
CA VAL A 303 -22.88 6.04 -7.38
C VAL A 303 -22.71 5.66 -5.91
N ARG A 304 -23.65 6.06 -5.05
CA ARG A 304 -23.61 5.72 -3.62
C ARG A 304 -23.65 4.20 -3.40
N ARG A 305 -24.57 3.50 -4.07
CA ARG A 305 -24.74 2.05 -3.94
C ARG A 305 -23.52 1.27 -4.38
N GLU A 306 -22.85 1.69 -5.45
CA GLU A 306 -21.69 0.97 -5.96
C GLU A 306 -20.51 1.06 -4.97
N ARG A 307 -20.25 2.24 -4.39
CA ARG A 307 -19.21 2.40 -3.34
C ARG A 307 -19.52 1.59 -2.09
N VAL A 308 -20.78 1.60 -1.65
CA VAL A 308 -21.24 0.82 -0.49
C VAL A 308 -21.14 -0.68 -0.76
N ALA A 309 -21.44 -1.14 -1.98
CA ALA A 309 -21.32 -2.55 -2.35
C ALA A 309 -19.88 -3.05 -2.22
N ILE A 310 -18.89 -2.28 -2.70
CA ILE A 310 -17.46 -2.61 -2.53
C ILE A 310 -17.11 -2.72 -1.04
N LEU A 311 -17.47 -1.71 -0.25
CA LEU A 311 -17.17 -1.68 1.20
C LEU A 311 -17.85 -2.81 1.96
N LYS A 312 -19.07 -3.19 1.56
CA LYS A 312 -19.80 -4.33 2.13
C LYS A 312 -19.09 -5.64 1.81
N GLU A 313 -18.69 -5.87 0.55
CA GLU A 313 -17.95 -7.08 0.17
C GLU A 313 -16.62 -7.18 0.95
N VAL A 314 -15.91 -6.06 1.12
CA VAL A 314 -14.71 -6.03 1.96
C VAL A 314 -15.05 -6.36 3.42
N ALA A 315 -16.14 -5.82 3.96
CA ALA A 315 -16.60 -6.16 5.31
C ALA A 315 -16.96 -7.64 5.46
N GLU A 316 -17.54 -8.27 4.45
CA GLU A 316 -17.88 -9.70 4.43
C GLU A 316 -16.64 -10.59 4.58
N ARG A 317 -15.45 -10.12 4.17
CA ARG A 317 -14.16 -10.81 4.39
C ARG A 317 -13.61 -10.67 5.81
N SER A 318 -14.37 -10.06 6.72
CA SER A 318 -14.03 -9.94 8.15
C SER A 318 -12.73 -9.18 8.49
N PRO A 319 -12.48 -7.99 7.90
CA PRO A 319 -11.45 -7.10 8.39
C PRO A 319 -11.77 -6.61 9.81
N ASP A 320 -10.79 -5.98 10.44
CA ASP A 320 -10.92 -5.38 11.77
C ASP A 320 -11.63 -4.01 11.73
N GLY A 321 -11.75 -3.43 10.54
CA GLY A 321 -12.48 -2.18 10.30
C GLY A 321 -12.45 -1.76 8.83
N LEU A 322 -13.03 -0.60 8.56
CA LEU A 322 -13.02 0.04 7.23
C LEU A 322 -12.51 1.47 7.33
N VAL A 323 -11.81 1.92 6.28
CA VAL A 323 -11.39 3.31 6.11
C VAL A 323 -12.03 3.89 4.85
N ILE A 324 -12.75 4.99 5.02
CA ILE A 324 -13.37 5.76 3.95
C ILE A 324 -12.41 6.88 3.54
N GLY A 325 -11.81 6.73 2.36
CA GLY A 325 -10.75 7.62 1.86
C GLY A 325 -11.25 8.84 1.11
N CYS A 326 -11.75 9.85 1.82
CA CYS A 326 -12.23 11.10 1.19
C CYS A 326 -11.08 12.04 0.77
N CYS A 327 -9.87 11.89 1.33
CA CYS A 327 -8.72 12.74 0.98
C CYS A 327 -8.12 12.53 -0.43
N ARG A 328 -8.67 11.61 -1.25
CA ARG A 328 -8.19 11.37 -2.62
C ARG A 328 -9.20 11.99 -3.60
N GLN A 329 -8.84 13.15 -4.16
CA GLN A 329 -9.67 14.01 -5.02
C GLN A 329 -10.91 14.60 -4.31
N VAL A 330 -10.68 15.39 -3.26
CA VAL A 330 -11.68 16.37 -2.86
C VAL A 330 -11.80 17.49 -3.90
N PRO A 331 -12.97 18.14 -4.07
CA PRO A 331 -14.26 17.89 -3.39
C PRO A 331 -14.96 16.56 -3.75
N MET A 332 -15.76 16.02 -2.83
CA MET A 332 -16.59 14.82 -3.07
C MET A 332 -17.83 15.11 -3.93
N LEU A 333 -18.36 16.33 -3.88
CA LEU A 333 -19.43 16.80 -4.75
C LEU A 333 -19.13 18.20 -5.24
N LEU A 334 -19.51 18.51 -6.48
CA LEU A 334 -19.34 19.81 -7.11
C LEU A 334 -20.68 20.40 -7.56
N TYR A 335 -20.96 20.47 -8.86
CA TYR A 335 -22.07 21.24 -9.45
C TYR A 335 -22.76 20.48 -10.60
N HIS A 336 -22.93 19.16 -10.47
CA HIS A 336 -23.67 18.37 -11.47
C HIS A 336 -25.02 19.03 -11.86
N PRO A 337 -25.36 19.18 -13.15
CA PRO A 337 -26.54 19.93 -13.60
C PRO A 337 -27.85 19.48 -12.97
N GLU A 338 -28.11 18.18 -12.85
CA GLU A 338 -29.32 17.64 -12.21
C GLU A 338 -29.39 17.99 -10.72
N MET A 339 -28.26 17.93 -10.02
CA MET A 339 -28.17 18.28 -8.59
C MET A 339 -28.41 19.78 -8.38
N VAL A 340 -27.84 20.62 -9.26
CA VAL A 340 -28.06 22.07 -9.26
C VAL A 340 -29.53 22.40 -9.54
N ALA A 341 -30.14 21.73 -10.52
CA ALA A 341 -31.54 21.92 -10.84
C ALA A 341 -32.46 21.55 -9.67
N ALA A 342 -32.21 20.41 -9.02
CA ALA A 342 -32.97 19.96 -7.86
C ALA A 342 -32.89 20.95 -6.69
N PHE A 343 -31.70 21.43 -6.33
CA PHE A 343 -31.56 22.43 -5.27
C PHE A 343 -32.26 23.75 -5.60
N ARG A 344 -32.19 24.19 -6.86
CA ARG A 344 -32.86 25.41 -7.31
C ARG A 344 -34.37 25.26 -7.25
N GLU A 345 -34.90 24.11 -7.64
CA GLU A 345 -36.33 23.80 -7.55
C GLU A 345 -36.81 23.79 -6.09
N GLU A 346 -36.02 23.19 -5.18
CA GLU A 346 -36.38 23.08 -3.76
C GLU A 346 -36.29 24.43 -3.02
N THR A 347 -35.29 25.26 -3.34
CA THR A 347 -34.94 26.42 -2.51
C THR A 347 -35.16 27.78 -3.17
N GLY A 348 -35.34 27.82 -4.49
CA GLY A 348 -35.35 29.05 -5.28
C GLY A 348 -33.98 29.69 -5.48
N ILE A 349 -32.91 29.16 -4.87
CA ILE A 349 -31.56 29.69 -4.95
C ILE A 349 -30.83 29.08 -6.15
N ASP A 350 -30.13 29.91 -6.93
CA ASP A 350 -29.24 29.44 -8.01
C ASP A 350 -27.80 29.29 -7.48
N PRO A 351 -27.32 28.06 -7.21
CA PRO A 351 -26.01 27.85 -6.61
C PRO A 351 -24.86 28.24 -7.56
N LEU A 352 -25.13 28.45 -8.85
CA LEU A 352 -24.14 28.93 -9.81
C LEU A 352 -23.86 30.43 -9.65
N LYS A 353 -24.77 31.18 -9.01
CA LYS A 353 -24.68 32.65 -8.83
C LYS A 353 -24.21 33.10 -7.45
N ILE A 354 -24.03 32.16 -6.52
CA ILE A 354 -23.61 32.45 -5.14
C ILE A 354 -22.23 31.85 -4.86
N ASP A 355 -21.52 32.40 -3.88
CA ASP A 355 -20.26 31.86 -3.36
C ASP A 355 -20.08 32.25 -1.89
N ALA A 356 -18.91 31.98 -1.32
CA ALA A 356 -18.62 32.24 0.08
C ALA A 356 -18.79 33.71 0.52
N SER A 357 -18.85 34.68 -0.40
CA SER A 357 -19.18 36.08 -0.08
C SER A 357 -20.66 36.25 0.30
N ASN A 358 -21.56 35.40 -0.21
CA ASN A 358 -22.96 35.30 0.20
C ASN A 358 -23.10 34.12 1.17
N ARG A 359 -22.62 34.33 2.40
CA ARG A 359 -22.39 33.26 3.38
C ARG A 359 -23.63 32.40 3.65
N GLU A 360 -24.79 33.01 3.87
CA GLU A 360 -26.01 32.28 4.28
C GLU A 360 -26.53 31.37 3.16
N GLU A 361 -26.71 31.90 1.94
CA GLU A 361 -27.18 31.10 0.80
C GLU A 361 -26.14 30.05 0.39
N TYR A 362 -24.86 30.40 0.43
CA TYR A 362 -23.79 29.47 0.09
C TYR A 362 -23.70 28.33 1.10
N GLU A 363 -23.84 28.62 2.41
CA GLU A 363 -23.86 27.60 3.45
C GLU A 363 -25.05 26.63 3.26
N ARG A 364 -26.23 27.13 2.91
CA ARG A 364 -27.39 26.29 2.57
C ARG A 364 -27.09 25.35 1.41
N TRP A 365 -26.44 25.84 0.35
CA TRP A 365 -26.05 25.02 -0.79
C TRP A 365 -25.04 23.92 -0.42
N ILE A 366 -23.93 24.29 0.24
CA ILE A 366 -22.88 23.32 0.55
C ILE A 366 -23.34 22.27 1.56
N ARG A 367 -24.24 22.63 2.49
CA ARG A 367 -24.84 21.70 3.45
C ARG A 367 -25.77 20.70 2.77
N TRP A 368 -26.74 21.20 1.98
CA TRP A 368 -27.65 20.34 1.21
C TRP A 368 -26.89 19.38 0.29
N ARG A 369 -25.84 19.87 -0.37
CA ARG A 369 -25.01 19.04 -1.25
C ARG A 369 -24.20 17.99 -0.47
N ALA A 370 -23.68 18.33 0.71
CA ALA A 370 -22.90 17.40 1.53
C ALA A 370 -23.74 16.23 2.05
N ASP A 371 -25.05 16.43 2.27
CA ASP A 371 -25.96 15.38 2.72
C ASP A 371 -25.96 14.14 1.81
N HIS A 372 -25.70 14.32 0.51
CA HIS A 372 -25.58 13.19 -0.42
C HIS A 372 -24.37 12.29 -0.14
N PHE A 373 -23.24 12.84 0.32
CA PHE A 373 -22.12 12.01 0.77
C PHE A 373 -22.40 11.42 2.16
N THR A 374 -23.01 12.20 3.06
CA THR A 374 -23.46 11.69 4.37
C THR A 374 -24.37 10.47 4.21
N GLU A 375 -25.23 10.46 3.19
CA GLU A 375 -26.09 9.32 2.89
C GLU A 375 -25.30 8.06 2.50
N VAL A 376 -24.12 8.17 1.89
CA VAL A 376 -23.21 7.03 1.66
C VAL A 376 -22.84 6.37 2.99
N LEU A 377 -22.49 7.17 4.00
CA LEU A 377 -22.10 6.68 5.32
C LEU A 377 -23.30 6.08 6.06
N ARG A 378 -24.50 6.65 5.92
CA ARG A 378 -25.75 6.11 6.49
C ARG A 378 -26.13 4.77 5.84
N LEU A 379 -26.06 4.70 4.51
CA LEU A 379 -26.26 3.47 3.73
C LEU A 379 -25.27 2.39 4.17
N LEU A 380 -23.97 2.71 4.21
CA LEU A 380 -22.95 1.79 4.68
C LEU A 380 -23.24 1.29 6.10
N ARG A 381 -23.59 2.21 7.01
CA ARG A 381 -23.86 1.84 8.41
C ARG A 381 -25.02 0.85 8.52
N ARG A 382 -26.07 1.02 7.71
CA ARG A 382 -27.20 0.08 7.63
C ARG A 382 -26.76 -1.29 7.12
N GLU A 383 -26.02 -1.35 6.02
CA GLU A 383 -25.53 -2.62 5.46
C GLU A 383 -24.63 -3.37 6.45
N LEU A 384 -23.75 -2.65 7.14
CA LEU A 384 -22.86 -3.26 8.12
C LEU A 384 -23.59 -3.75 9.38
N ARG A 385 -24.71 -3.14 9.79
CA ARG A 385 -25.48 -3.60 10.97
C ARG A 385 -25.96 -5.04 10.82
N ALA A 386 -26.35 -5.45 9.62
CA ALA A 386 -26.75 -6.84 9.36
C ALA A 386 -25.58 -7.81 9.64
N LEU A 387 -24.39 -7.49 9.12
CA LEU A 387 -23.17 -8.27 9.33
C LEU A 387 -22.72 -8.28 10.81
N GLU A 388 -22.89 -7.15 11.51
CA GLU A 388 -22.53 -7.04 12.94
C GLU A 388 -23.44 -7.89 13.82
N LEU A 389 -24.74 -7.95 13.52
CA LEU A 389 -25.70 -8.80 14.22
C LEU A 389 -25.36 -10.29 14.04
N GLU A 390 -25.03 -10.70 12.82
CA GLU A 390 -24.60 -12.07 12.52
C GLU A 390 -23.32 -12.46 13.27
N ARG A 391 -22.37 -11.53 13.37
CA ARG A 391 -21.03 -11.80 13.91
C ARG A 391 -20.87 -11.51 15.40
N GLY A 392 -21.86 -10.89 16.03
CA GLY A 392 -21.80 -10.47 17.42
C GLY A 392 -20.70 -9.43 17.72
N ARG A 393 -20.20 -8.71 16.72
CA ARG A 393 -19.17 -7.67 16.90
C ARG A 393 -19.40 -6.47 16.01
N ARG A 394 -19.07 -5.27 16.50
CA ARG A 394 -19.08 -4.04 15.72
C ARG A 394 -17.95 -4.03 14.68
N ILE A 395 -18.24 -3.54 13.49
CA ILE A 395 -17.29 -3.23 12.43
C ILE A 395 -17.04 -1.70 12.49
N PRO A 396 -15.89 -1.27 13.03
CA PRO A 396 -15.55 0.14 13.11
C PRO A 396 -15.29 0.72 11.71
N VAL A 397 -15.65 1.99 11.54
CA VAL A 397 -15.44 2.76 10.32
C VAL A 397 -14.71 4.04 10.70
N ALA A 398 -13.59 4.31 10.03
CA ALA A 398 -12.90 5.60 10.10
C ALA A 398 -13.06 6.34 8.77
N VAL A 399 -13.17 7.66 8.83
CA VAL A 399 -13.23 8.52 7.64
C VAL A 399 -11.99 9.40 7.61
N ARG A 400 -11.28 9.41 6.50
CA ARG A 400 -10.15 10.32 6.27
C ARG A 400 -10.68 11.61 5.67
N VAL A 401 -10.61 12.70 6.44
CA VAL A 401 -11.05 14.04 6.03
C VAL A 401 -9.85 14.98 5.87
N PRO A 402 -9.88 15.93 4.93
CA PRO A 402 -8.86 16.97 4.83
C PRO A 402 -8.75 17.85 6.08
N SER A 403 -7.53 18.20 6.46
CA SER A 403 -7.23 19.07 7.60
C SER A 403 -7.38 20.55 7.24
N VAL A 404 -8.60 20.97 6.86
CA VAL A 404 -8.89 22.33 6.35
C VAL A 404 -9.97 23.08 7.16
N GLY A 405 -10.44 22.51 8.28
CA GLY A 405 -11.50 23.09 9.11
C GLY A 405 -12.92 22.72 8.64
N LEU A 406 -13.92 22.93 9.50
CA LEU A 406 -15.29 22.42 9.30
C LEU A 406 -15.98 23.03 8.07
N PHE A 407 -15.92 24.36 7.93
CA PHE A 407 -16.56 25.04 6.80
C PHE A 407 -15.99 24.62 5.44
N LEU A 408 -14.66 24.48 5.33
CA LEU A 408 -14.04 24.05 4.07
C LEU A 408 -14.27 22.57 3.78
N ASN A 409 -14.36 21.72 4.81
CA ASN A 409 -14.80 20.33 4.63
C ASN A 409 -16.25 20.27 4.13
N LEU A 410 -17.15 21.07 4.70
CA LEU A 410 -18.53 21.19 4.23
C LEU A 410 -18.58 21.66 2.77
N ALA A 411 -17.78 22.66 2.41
CA ALA A 411 -17.62 23.13 1.04
C ALA A 411 -16.94 22.11 0.11
N GLN A 412 -16.30 21.08 0.65
CA GLN A 412 -15.80 19.92 -0.10
C GLN A 412 -16.80 18.77 -0.18
N GLY A 413 -18.02 18.93 0.37
CA GLY A 413 -19.06 17.91 0.39
C GLY A 413 -18.92 16.92 1.56
N LEU A 414 -18.27 17.33 2.65
CA LEU A 414 -18.06 16.52 3.86
C LEU A 414 -18.62 17.27 5.07
N ASP A 415 -19.85 16.95 5.48
CA ASP A 415 -20.41 17.45 6.73
C ASP A 415 -19.90 16.58 7.89
N ILE A 416 -18.90 17.07 8.61
CA ILE A 416 -18.22 16.32 9.70
C ILE A 416 -19.08 16.30 10.97
N GLU A 417 -19.99 17.25 11.14
CA GLU A 417 -20.78 17.41 12.36
C GLU A 417 -22.02 16.50 12.40
N GLN A 418 -22.40 15.92 11.26
CA GLN A 418 -23.48 14.93 11.11
C GLN A 418 -22.95 13.49 11.04
#